data_AF-A0A972CGJ1-F1
#
_entry.id   AF-A0A972CGJ1-F1
#
_cell.length_a   1.000
_cell.length_b   1.000
_cell.length_c   1.000
_cell.angle_alpha   90.00
_cell.angle_beta   90.00
_cell.angle_gamma   90.00
#
_symmetry.space_group_name_H-M   'P 1'
#
loop_
_entity.id
_entity.type
_entity.pdbx_description
1 polymer ?
#
loop_
_entity_poly.entity_id
_entity_poly.type
_entity_poly.pdbx_seq_one_letter_code
_entity_poly.pdbx_strand_id
1 'polypeptide(L)'
;MTAVFLVSFWRRTSLDVGDGDVYNDVMKKKTKGRIKRILIYLFILAVLVLFSIIYLLPMVTDAFTRTTIVKYGNIQIVDNVTCYFVRDEIVYTAADSGTIQYYYEEGELVRKGSKIIDILPSGISYVANENRLVSYYVDGCEEVFTPETMASLNRKQIEELQITVNNIKRESAIAGEPLYKAVDNTVWYVVFWVESNELLKYT
;
A
#
# COMPACT_ATOMS: atom_id res chain seq x y z
N MET A 1 41.21 -25.84 -56.08
CA MET A 1 40.42 -27.09 -56.19
C MET A 1 39.02 -26.71 -56.66
N THR A 2 38.66 -27.14 -57.89
CA THR A 2 37.33 -27.51 -58.45
C THR A 2 36.06 -26.73 -58.03
N ALA A 3 35.12 -26.31 -58.89
CA ALA A 3 34.66 -26.85 -60.18
C ALA A 3 33.86 -25.82 -61.03
N VAL A 4 33.77 -26.15 -62.33
CA VAL A 4 33.05 -25.55 -63.47
C VAL A 4 31.61 -26.06 -63.55
N PHE A 5 30.66 -25.36 -64.21
CA PHE A 5 29.56 -25.87 -65.09
C PHE A 5 28.57 -24.71 -65.44
N LEU A 6 27.77 -24.68 -66.52
CA LEU A 6 27.96 -24.78 -67.98
C LEU A 6 26.73 -24.11 -68.67
N VAL A 7 26.96 -23.63 -69.89
CA VAL A 7 26.13 -22.96 -70.92
C VAL A 7 24.79 -23.62 -71.33
N SER A 8 23.81 -22.83 -71.82
CA SER A 8 23.09 -22.94 -73.13
C SER A 8 21.79 -22.11 -73.14
N PHE A 9 21.54 -21.13 -74.03
CA PHE A 9 21.42 -21.03 -75.50
C PHE A 9 20.03 -21.41 -76.07
N TRP A 10 19.65 -20.66 -77.10
CA TRP A 10 18.30 -20.15 -77.44
C TRP A 10 17.70 -20.81 -78.71
N ARG A 11 16.51 -20.30 -79.12
CA ARG A 11 15.77 -20.41 -80.43
C ARG A 11 14.61 -21.44 -80.42
N ARG A 12 13.40 -21.19 -80.97
CA ARG A 12 13.06 -20.71 -82.34
C ARG A 12 11.51 -20.59 -82.54
N THR A 13 11.02 -19.47 -83.17
CA THR A 13 9.93 -19.24 -84.20
C THR A 13 8.54 -19.91 -84.07
N SER A 14 7.37 -19.46 -84.61
CA SER A 14 6.88 -18.31 -85.40
C SER A 14 5.37 -18.49 -85.73
N LEU A 15 4.71 -17.42 -86.23
CA LEU A 15 3.53 -17.33 -87.14
C LEU A 15 2.07 -17.24 -86.60
N ASP A 16 1.55 -16.01 -86.70
CA ASP A 16 0.27 -15.45 -87.22
C ASP A 16 -1.10 -16.16 -87.08
N VAL A 17 -2.12 -15.37 -86.71
CA VAL A 17 -3.29 -14.93 -87.54
C VAL A 17 -4.45 -14.48 -86.64
N GLY A 18 -5.00 -13.28 -86.89
CA GLY A 18 -6.06 -12.64 -86.11
C GLY A 18 -7.48 -12.93 -86.60
N ASP A 19 -8.44 -12.92 -85.67
CA ASP A 19 -9.87 -12.58 -85.89
C ASP A 19 -10.65 -12.43 -84.56
N GLY A 20 -10.02 -11.86 -83.52
CA GLY A 20 -10.57 -11.83 -82.15
C GLY A 20 -10.97 -10.44 -81.63
N ASP A 21 -10.55 -9.37 -82.32
CA ASP A 21 -10.55 -8.03 -81.73
C ASP A 21 -11.85 -7.25 -81.96
N VAL A 22 -12.57 -7.52 -83.05
CA VAL A 22 -13.81 -6.79 -83.38
C VAL A 22 -14.99 -7.26 -82.54
N TYR A 23 -15.06 -8.57 -82.23
CA TYR A 23 -16.15 -9.13 -81.41
C TYR A 23 -16.08 -8.65 -79.94
N ASN A 24 -14.87 -8.37 -79.45
CA ASN A 24 -14.64 -7.95 -78.08
C ASN A 24 -14.96 -6.46 -77.83
N ASP A 25 -14.89 -5.56 -78.81
CA ASP A 25 -15.17 -4.13 -78.58
C ASP A 25 -16.68 -3.85 -78.39
N VAL A 26 -17.55 -4.59 -79.09
CA VAL A 26 -19.01 -4.41 -79.03
C VAL A 26 -19.58 -4.90 -77.69
N MET A 27 -19.06 -6.01 -77.14
CA MET A 27 -19.47 -6.52 -75.82
C MET A 27 -18.91 -5.71 -74.64
N LYS A 28 -17.74 -5.06 -74.80
CA LYS A 28 -17.08 -4.26 -73.74
C LYS A 28 -17.72 -2.88 -73.55
N LYS A 29 -18.45 -2.36 -74.55
CA LYS A 29 -19.12 -1.06 -74.47
C LYS A 29 -20.37 -1.06 -73.57
N LYS A 30 -21.15 -2.15 -73.53
CA LYS A 30 -22.36 -2.25 -72.67
C LYS A 30 -22.05 -2.51 -71.19
N THR A 31 -20.97 -3.23 -70.87
CA THR A 31 -20.56 -3.57 -69.49
C THR A 31 -19.80 -2.45 -68.78
N LYS A 32 -19.04 -1.62 -69.52
CA LYS A 32 -18.33 -0.43 -68.97
C LYS A 32 -19.26 0.55 -68.25
N GLY A 33 -20.50 0.73 -68.73
CA GLY A 33 -21.48 1.63 -68.13
C GLY A 33 -22.06 1.15 -66.80
N ARG A 34 -22.22 -0.18 -66.62
CA ARG A 34 -22.73 -0.78 -65.37
C ARG A 34 -21.70 -0.73 -64.24
N ILE A 35 -20.43 -1.05 -64.53
CA ILE A 35 -19.34 -1.02 -63.54
C ILE A 35 -19.08 0.42 -63.05
N LYS A 36 -19.10 1.40 -63.95
CA LYS A 36 -18.96 2.83 -63.58
C LYS A 36 -20.09 3.29 -62.64
N ARG A 37 -21.33 2.82 -62.84
CA ARG A 37 -22.45 3.12 -61.92
C ARG A 37 -22.26 2.49 -60.54
N ILE A 38 -21.77 1.25 -60.47
CA ILE A 38 -21.47 0.58 -59.20
C ILE A 38 -20.35 1.31 -58.44
N LEU A 39 -19.29 1.74 -59.14
CA LEU A 39 -18.22 2.54 -58.54
C LEU A 39 -18.73 3.89 -58.02
N ILE A 40 -19.66 4.55 -58.73
CA ILE A 40 -20.30 5.79 -58.26
C ILE A 40 -21.15 5.54 -57.01
N TYR A 41 -21.94 4.47 -56.96
CA TYR A 41 -22.73 4.14 -55.76
C TYR A 41 -21.84 3.78 -54.58
N LEU A 42 -20.72 3.07 -54.80
CA LEU A 42 -19.74 2.75 -53.76
C LEU A 42 -19.05 4.02 -53.25
N PHE A 43 -18.71 4.95 -54.14
CA PHE A 43 -18.17 6.26 -53.76
C PHE A 43 -19.18 7.08 -52.94
N ILE A 44 -20.45 7.11 -53.34
CA ILE A 44 -21.53 7.78 -52.58
C ILE A 44 -21.71 7.13 -51.21
N LEU A 45 -21.71 5.79 -51.13
CA LEU A 45 -21.78 5.06 -49.86
C LEU A 45 -20.59 5.37 -48.95
N ALA A 46 -19.38 5.41 -49.52
CA ALA A 46 -18.17 5.77 -48.77
C ALA A 46 -18.23 7.20 -48.23
N VAL A 47 -18.76 8.14 -49.02
CA VAL A 47 -19.01 9.53 -48.57
C VAL A 47 -20.05 9.57 -47.45
N LEU A 48 -21.14 8.80 -47.54
CA LEU A 48 -22.16 8.72 -46.49
C LEU A 48 -21.64 8.09 -45.20
N VAL A 49 -20.79 7.06 -45.31
CA VAL A 49 -20.13 6.44 -44.15
C VAL A 49 -19.14 7.42 -43.52
N LEU A 50 -18.32 8.09 -44.33
CA LEU A 50 -17.38 9.12 -43.85
C LEU A 50 -18.13 10.26 -43.15
N PHE A 51 -19.22 10.74 -43.74
CA PHE A 51 -20.12 11.72 -43.13
C PHE A 51 -20.62 11.20 -41.79
N SER A 52 -21.19 10.00 -41.74
CA SER A 52 -21.67 9.40 -40.49
C SER A 52 -20.58 9.30 -39.41
N ILE A 53 -19.35 8.91 -39.77
CA ILE A 53 -18.22 8.85 -38.85
C ILE A 53 -17.88 10.23 -38.29
N ILE A 54 -17.81 11.27 -39.13
CA ILE A 54 -17.49 12.64 -38.70
C ILE A 54 -18.52 13.18 -37.70
N TYR A 55 -19.81 12.87 -37.87
CA TYR A 55 -20.86 13.33 -36.96
C TYR A 55 -21.06 12.44 -35.73
N LEU A 56 -20.87 11.12 -35.86
CA LEU A 56 -21.10 10.17 -34.77
C LEU A 56 -19.88 10.01 -33.84
N LEU A 57 -18.65 10.10 -34.34
CA LEU A 57 -17.44 10.00 -33.52
C LEU A 57 -17.41 11.01 -32.37
N PRO A 58 -17.52 12.35 -32.60
CA PRO A 58 -17.45 13.32 -31.51
C PRO A 58 -18.56 13.09 -30.48
N MET A 59 -19.75 12.67 -30.92
CA MET A 59 -20.90 12.42 -30.05
C MET A 59 -20.65 11.28 -29.04
N VAL A 60 -20.02 10.18 -29.48
CA VAL A 60 -19.72 9.06 -28.57
C VAL A 60 -18.42 9.27 -27.80
N THR A 61 -17.41 9.95 -28.36
CA THR A 61 -16.13 10.17 -27.67
C THR A 61 -16.23 11.18 -26.53
N ASP A 62 -17.04 12.24 -26.69
CA ASP A 62 -17.22 13.25 -25.64
C ASP A 62 -17.86 12.65 -24.38
N ALA A 63 -18.80 11.72 -24.55
CA ALA A 63 -19.53 11.08 -23.45
C ALA A 63 -18.64 10.22 -22.52
N PHE A 64 -17.44 9.82 -22.96
CA PHE A 64 -16.51 9.03 -22.14
C PHE A 64 -15.39 9.86 -21.51
N THR A 65 -15.32 11.16 -21.80
CA THR A 65 -14.30 12.01 -21.19
C THR A 65 -14.68 12.31 -19.74
N ARG A 66 -13.97 11.67 -18.81
CA ARG A 66 -14.15 11.92 -17.38
C ARG A 66 -13.68 13.34 -17.07
N THR A 67 -14.61 14.27 -16.96
CA THR A 67 -14.33 15.60 -16.46
C THR A 67 -14.41 15.59 -14.94
N THR A 68 -13.45 16.25 -14.30
CA THR A 68 -13.47 16.50 -12.85
C THR A 68 -13.42 18.00 -12.66
N ILE A 69 -14.32 18.50 -11.82
CA ILE A 69 -14.35 19.91 -11.46
C ILE A 69 -13.12 20.16 -10.59
N VAL A 70 -12.29 21.13 -11.00
CA VAL A 70 -11.14 21.57 -10.21
C VAL A 70 -11.67 22.19 -8.92
N LYS A 71 -11.35 21.55 -7.78
CA LYS A 71 -11.65 22.07 -6.45
C LYS A 71 -10.40 22.72 -5.89
N TYR A 72 -10.55 23.92 -5.33
CA TYR A 72 -9.50 24.48 -4.49
C TYR A 72 -9.36 23.62 -3.23
N GLY A 73 -8.14 23.23 -2.92
CA GLY A 73 -7.81 22.43 -1.75
C GLY A 73 -6.32 22.49 -1.47
N ASN A 74 -5.94 22.22 -0.22
CA ASN A 74 -4.53 22.11 0.15
C ASN A 74 -4.00 20.77 -0.33
N ILE A 75 -2.79 20.77 -0.89
CA ILE A 75 -2.07 19.53 -1.21
C ILE A 75 -1.67 18.91 0.13
N GLN A 76 -2.18 17.72 0.42
CA GLN A 76 -1.80 16.95 1.60
C GLN A 76 -0.54 16.14 1.26
N ILE A 77 0.57 16.45 1.93
CA ILE A 77 1.77 15.61 1.91
C ILE A 77 1.57 14.57 3.02
N VAL A 78 1.65 13.29 2.66
CA VAL A 78 1.52 12.18 3.60
C VAL A 78 2.86 11.48 3.70
N ASP A 79 3.48 11.55 4.87
CA ASP A 79 4.75 10.90 5.16
C ASP A 79 4.49 9.64 6.01
N ASN A 80 5.18 8.54 5.69
CA ASN A 80 5.12 7.31 6.48
C ASN A 80 6.35 7.26 7.39
N VAL A 81 6.14 7.39 8.70
CA VAL A 81 7.21 7.39 9.69
C VAL A 81 6.99 6.28 10.72
N THR A 82 8.07 5.61 11.09
CA THR A 82 8.06 4.71 12.26
C THR A 82 8.05 5.56 13.51
N CYS A 83 7.06 5.33 14.37
CA CYS A 83 6.91 6.03 15.64
C CYS A 83 6.84 5.04 16.80
N TYR A 84 7.22 5.53 17.97
CA TYR A 84 7.26 4.78 19.22
C TYR A 84 6.33 5.45 20.22
N PHE A 85 5.53 4.63 20.91
CA PHE A 85 4.71 5.11 22.01
C PHE A 85 5.56 5.28 23.26
N VAL A 86 5.38 6.40 23.93
CA VAL A 86 6.01 6.73 25.19
C VAL A 86 4.90 6.98 26.21
N ARG A 87 4.98 6.29 27.34
CA ARG A 87 3.98 6.38 28.41
C ARG A 87 4.67 6.33 29.76
N ASP A 88 3.99 6.83 30.79
CA ASP A 88 4.44 6.65 32.16
C ASP A 88 4.05 5.25 32.66
N GLU A 89 5.01 4.34 32.65
CA GLU A 89 4.85 2.94 33.03
C GLU A 89 5.83 2.57 34.14
N ILE A 90 5.33 1.96 35.21
CA ILE A 90 6.12 1.60 36.39
C ILE A 90 5.93 0.13 36.71
N VAL A 91 7.03 -0.63 36.79
CA VAL A 91 7.02 -2.03 37.19
C VAL A 91 7.20 -2.14 38.72
N TYR A 92 6.25 -2.82 39.37
CA TYR A 92 6.30 -3.10 40.80
C TYR A 92 6.88 -4.48 41.05
N THR A 93 7.84 -4.57 41.97
CA THR A 93 8.53 -5.81 42.33
C THR A 93 8.09 -6.35 43.69
N ALA A 94 8.27 -7.65 43.89
CA ALA A 94 7.96 -8.36 45.12
C ALA A 94 8.92 -7.93 46.24
N ALA A 95 8.38 -7.48 47.36
CA ALA A 95 9.18 -7.09 48.53
C ALA A 95 9.62 -8.32 49.35
N ASP A 96 8.85 -9.41 49.29
CA ASP A 96 9.16 -10.67 49.95
C ASP A 96 8.69 -11.85 49.08
N SER A 97 9.17 -13.05 49.41
CA SER A 97 8.82 -14.28 48.70
C SER A 97 7.51 -14.88 49.23
N GLY A 98 6.65 -15.38 48.34
CA GLY A 98 5.39 -16.00 48.75
C GLY A 98 4.42 -16.25 47.61
N THR A 99 3.23 -16.73 47.97
CA THR A 99 2.10 -16.93 47.05
C THR A 99 1.44 -15.60 46.75
N ILE A 100 1.13 -15.36 45.48
CA ILE A 100 0.55 -14.10 45.01
C ILE A 100 -0.96 -14.25 44.88
N GLN A 101 -1.70 -13.32 45.48
CA GLN A 101 -3.13 -13.16 45.27
C GLN A 101 -3.40 -11.90 44.45
N TYR A 102 -3.91 -12.06 43.23
CA TYR A 102 -4.29 -10.96 42.34
C TYR A 102 -5.76 -10.57 42.55
N TYR A 103 -6.06 -9.27 42.47
CA TYR A 103 -7.42 -8.74 42.55
C TYR A 103 -7.96 -8.17 41.24
N TYR A 104 -7.09 -7.98 40.24
CA TYR A 104 -7.42 -7.39 38.95
C TYR A 104 -6.85 -8.22 37.80
N GLU A 105 -7.51 -8.17 36.65
CA GLU A 105 -7.08 -8.82 35.43
C GLU A 105 -6.26 -7.89 34.53
N GLU A 106 -5.67 -8.45 33.48
CA GLU A 106 -4.91 -7.69 32.48
C GLU A 106 -5.77 -6.57 31.87
N GLY A 107 -5.23 -5.36 31.84
CA GLY A 107 -5.88 -4.23 31.20
C GLY A 107 -7.04 -3.65 32.00
N GLU A 108 -7.17 -3.96 33.28
CA GLU A 108 -8.17 -3.32 34.14
C GLU A 108 -7.69 -1.98 34.69
N LEU A 109 -8.57 -0.97 34.67
CA LEU A 109 -8.33 0.33 35.27
C LEU A 109 -8.60 0.26 36.77
N VAL A 110 -7.55 0.46 37.57
CA VAL A 110 -7.63 0.42 39.02
C VAL A 110 -7.75 1.83 39.58
N ARG A 111 -8.62 2.02 40.57
CA ARG A 111 -8.77 3.30 41.27
C ARG A 111 -7.71 3.44 42.36
N LYS A 112 -7.27 4.66 42.60
CA LYS A 112 -6.45 5.01 43.76
C LYS A 112 -7.04 4.45 45.06
N GLY A 113 -6.20 3.81 45.87
CA GLY A 113 -6.55 3.19 47.15
C GLY A 113 -7.06 1.75 47.04
N SER A 114 -7.27 1.21 45.83
CA SER A 114 -7.60 -0.20 45.65
C SER A 114 -6.37 -1.09 45.84
N LYS A 115 -6.57 -2.23 46.50
CA LYS A 115 -5.55 -3.28 46.65
C LYS A 115 -5.43 -4.07 45.35
N ILE A 116 -4.21 -4.17 44.80
CA ILE A 116 -3.91 -4.82 43.51
C ILE A 116 -3.45 -6.27 43.71
N ILE A 117 -2.49 -6.47 44.62
CA ILE A 117 -1.87 -7.77 44.91
C ILE A 117 -1.61 -7.90 46.41
N ASP A 118 -1.78 -9.11 46.95
CA ASP A 118 -1.25 -9.53 48.25
C ASP A 118 -0.21 -10.64 48.09
N ILE A 119 0.84 -10.62 48.90
CA ILE A 119 1.79 -11.73 49.05
C ILE A 119 1.53 -12.44 50.37
N LEU A 120 1.32 -13.75 50.31
CA LEU A 120 1.04 -14.62 51.46
C LEU A 120 2.19 -15.62 51.68
N PRO A 121 2.56 -15.93 52.94
CA PRO A 121 2.00 -15.42 54.21
C PRO A 121 2.62 -14.11 54.70
N SER A 122 3.53 -13.49 53.93
CA SER A 122 4.27 -12.28 54.35
C SER A 122 3.36 -11.10 54.71
N GLY A 123 2.12 -11.08 54.21
CA GLY A 123 1.11 -10.08 54.57
C GLY A 123 1.36 -8.72 53.91
N ILE A 124 2.19 -8.69 52.88
CA ILE A 124 2.52 -7.47 52.12
C ILE A 124 1.41 -7.24 51.10
N SER A 125 0.81 -6.05 51.15
CA SER A 125 -0.23 -5.60 50.22
C SER A 125 0.27 -4.48 49.32
N TYR A 126 -0.01 -4.59 48.03
CA TYR A 126 0.25 -3.56 47.02
C TYR A 126 -1.04 -2.80 46.74
N VAL A 127 -1.01 -1.48 46.94
CA VAL A 127 -2.16 -0.59 46.77
C VAL A 127 -1.88 0.42 45.67
N ALA A 128 -2.88 0.69 44.84
CA ALA A 128 -2.79 1.68 43.78
C ALA A 128 -2.61 3.08 44.37
N ASN A 129 -1.48 3.73 44.08
CA ASN A 129 -1.23 5.11 44.51
C ASN A 129 -2.06 6.13 43.70
N GLU A 130 -2.40 5.78 42.46
CA GLU A 130 -3.09 6.62 41.48
C GLU A 130 -4.02 5.75 40.63
N ASN A 131 -4.85 6.41 39.81
CA ASN A 131 -5.68 5.70 38.85
C ASN A 131 -4.80 5.23 37.68
N ARG A 132 -4.47 3.94 37.64
CA ARG A 132 -3.62 3.35 36.60
C ARG A 132 -4.19 2.04 36.09
N LEU A 133 -3.84 1.71 34.87
CA LEU A 133 -4.13 0.41 34.25
C LEU A 133 -3.13 -0.63 34.79
N VAL A 134 -3.61 -1.81 35.14
CA VAL A 134 -2.75 -2.94 35.52
C VAL A 134 -2.41 -3.78 34.30
N SER A 135 -1.13 -4.08 34.12
CA SER A 135 -0.64 -5.00 33.11
C SER A 135 0.35 -6.00 33.70
N TYR A 136 0.30 -7.24 33.24
CA TYR A 136 1.22 -8.33 33.55
C TYR A 136 2.14 -8.62 32.37
N TYR A 137 2.19 -7.74 31.37
CA TYR A 137 3.11 -7.85 30.24
C TYR A 137 4.19 -6.77 30.37
N VAL A 138 5.44 -7.22 30.41
CA VAL A 138 6.62 -6.36 30.54
C VAL A 138 7.55 -6.62 29.37
N ASP A 139 8.10 -5.56 28.80
CA ASP A 139 9.00 -5.63 27.65
C ASP A 139 10.42 -5.12 27.95
N GLY A 140 10.66 -4.66 29.19
CA GLY A 140 11.96 -4.19 29.66
C GLY A 140 12.31 -2.78 29.18
N CYS A 141 11.38 -2.10 28.52
CA CYS A 141 11.58 -0.75 27.99
C CYS A 141 10.85 0.31 28.83
N GLU A 142 10.26 -0.06 29.96
CA GLU A 142 9.52 0.85 30.84
C GLU A 142 10.39 1.98 31.40
N GLU A 143 11.69 1.75 31.62
CA GLU A 143 12.63 2.82 32.03
C GLU A 143 13.13 3.65 30.84
N VAL A 144 13.06 3.10 29.62
CA VAL A 144 13.59 3.73 28.40
C VAL A 144 12.54 4.65 27.78
N PHE A 145 11.29 4.19 27.66
CA PHE A 145 10.20 4.94 27.03
C PHE A 145 9.35 5.71 28.05
N THR A 146 9.98 6.60 28.81
CA THR A 146 9.29 7.48 29.76
C THR A 146 9.15 8.91 29.23
N PRO A 147 8.16 9.70 29.71
CA PRO A 147 8.05 11.12 29.37
C PRO A 147 9.29 11.95 29.73
N GLU A 148 10.09 11.50 30.71
CA GLU A 148 11.32 12.19 31.13
C GLU A 148 12.49 11.91 30.18
N THR A 149 12.58 10.68 29.66
CA THR A 149 13.69 10.24 28.81
C THR A 149 13.46 10.52 27.32
N MET A 150 12.21 10.75 26.90
CA MET A 150 11.80 10.86 25.49
C MET A 150 12.61 11.86 24.65
N ALA A 151 13.04 12.97 25.24
CA ALA A 151 13.80 14.02 24.55
C ALA A 151 15.27 13.62 24.27
N SER A 152 15.80 12.67 25.03
CA SER A 152 17.19 12.22 24.97
C SER A 152 17.37 10.86 24.27
N LEU A 153 16.29 10.32 23.69
CA LEU A 153 16.30 9.01 23.05
C LEU A 153 17.21 8.99 21.81
N ASN A 154 18.11 8.01 21.77
CA ASN A 154 18.98 7.79 20.62
C ASN A 154 18.32 6.84 19.61
N ARG A 155 18.08 7.36 18.41
CA ARG A 155 17.49 6.63 17.29
C ARG A 155 18.13 5.27 17.04
N LYS A 156 19.46 5.20 16.99
CA LYS A 156 20.18 3.96 16.62
C LYS A 156 19.97 2.85 17.64
N GLN A 157 19.98 3.21 18.93
CA GLN A 157 19.79 2.24 20.01
C GLN A 157 18.37 1.65 19.98
N ILE A 158 17.37 2.47 19.63
CA ILE A 158 15.97 2.06 19.54
C ILE A 158 15.67 1.23 18.30
N GLU A 159 16.31 1.53 17.17
CA GLU A 159 16.16 0.70 15.96
C GLU A 159 16.78 -0.70 16.13
N GLU A 160 17.78 -0.85 17.01
CA GLU A 160 18.44 -2.13 17.31
C GLU A 160 17.79 -2.92 18.46
N LEU A 161 16.85 -2.31 19.19
CA LEU A 161 16.20 -2.91 20.35
C LEU A 161 15.33 -4.11 19.94
N GLN A 162 15.63 -5.29 20.49
CA GLN A 162 14.82 -6.49 20.33
C GLN A 162 13.78 -6.57 21.45
N ILE A 163 12.59 -6.05 21.17
CA ILE A 163 11.48 -6.02 22.13
C ILE A 163 10.85 -7.41 22.21
N THR A 164 10.94 -8.04 23.37
CA THR A 164 10.24 -9.31 23.66
C THR A 164 9.30 -9.11 24.82
N VAL A 165 8.00 -9.24 24.55
CA VAL A 165 6.96 -9.08 25.55
C VAL A 165 6.81 -10.37 26.34
N ASN A 166 6.98 -10.30 27.67
CA ASN A 166 6.87 -11.44 28.55
C ASN A 166 5.70 -11.27 29.53
N ASN A 167 4.92 -12.34 29.73
CA ASN A 167 3.89 -12.38 30.77
C ASN A 167 4.54 -12.77 32.12
N ILE A 168 4.41 -11.90 33.11
CA ILE A 168 4.98 -12.06 34.46
C ILE A 168 3.98 -12.62 35.49
N LYS A 169 2.72 -12.86 35.11
CA LYS A 169 1.69 -13.42 35.99
C LYS A 169 2.01 -14.87 36.33
N ARG A 170 2.02 -15.18 37.63
CA ARG A 170 2.37 -16.49 38.20
C ARG A 170 1.78 -16.66 39.60
N GLU A 171 1.79 -17.88 40.13
CA GLU A 171 1.21 -18.20 41.44
C GLU A 171 2.09 -17.79 42.64
N SER A 172 3.41 -17.69 42.46
CA SER A 172 4.35 -17.30 43.51
C SER A 172 5.48 -16.43 42.97
N ALA A 173 6.03 -15.56 43.82
CA ALA A 173 7.19 -14.74 43.50
C ALA A 173 8.26 -14.87 44.58
N ILE A 174 9.49 -14.59 44.18
CA ILE A 174 10.65 -14.37 45.03
C ILE A 174 10.86 -12.86 45.17
N ALA A 175 11.41 -12.42 46.30
CA ALA A 175 11.75 -11.03 46.52
C ALA A 175 12.63 -10.46 45.37
N GLY A 176 12.28 -9.27 44.90
CA GLY A 176 12.93 -8.56 43.80
C GLY A 176 12.32 -8.84 42.43
N GLU A 177 11.49 -9.88 42.27
CA GLU A 177 10.94 -10.19 40.96
C GLU A 177 9.72 -9.32 40.60
N PRO A 178 9.45 -9.05 39.31
CA PRO A 178 8.31 -8.22 38.91
C PRO A 178 6.98 -8.92 39.20
N LEU A 179 5.99 -8.14 39.62
CA LEU A 179 4.63 -8.59 39.95
C LEU A 179 3.60 -8.08 38.94
N TYR A 180 3.63 -6.77 38.68
CA TYR A 180 2.73 -6.10 37.75
C TYR A 180 3.36 -4.79 37.30
N LYS A 181 2.86 -4.28 36.18
CA LYS A 181 3.14 -2.96 35.63
C LYS A 181 1.91 -2.09 35.82
N ALA A 182 2.10 -0.91 36.40
CA ALA A 182 1.09 0.13 36.45
C ALA A 182 1.35 1.11 35.31
N VAL A 183 0.33 1.36 34.51
CA VAL A 183 0.41 2.20 33.32
C VAL A 183 -0.50 3.40 33.48
N ASP A 184 0.04 4.61 33.26
CA ASP A 184 -0.79 5.80 33.06
C ASP A 184 -1.40 5.79 31.66
N ASN A 185 -2.73 5.90 31.60
CA ASN A 185 -3.50 5.94 30.36
C ASN A 185 -4.12 7.31 30.07
N THR A 186 -3.73 8.35 30.81
CA THR A 186 -4.30 9.70 30.67
C THR A 186 -3.61 10.53 29.60
N VAL A 187 -2.28 10.44 29.49
CA VAL A 187 -1.48 11.18 28.51
C VAL A 187 -0.62 10.22 27.70
N TRP A 188 -0.65 10.37 26.38
CA TRP A 188 0.08 9.54 25.45
C TRP A 188 1.08 10.40 24.68
N TYR A 189 2.33 9.95 24.61
CA TYR A 189 3.37 10.58 23.83
C TYR A 189 3.75 9.67 22.66
N VAL A 190 4.12 10.31 21.55
CA VAL A 190 4.60 9.62 20.35
C VAL A 190 5.90 10.26 19.92
N VAL A 191 6.94 9.46 19.77
CA VAL A 191 8.26 9.91 19.33
C VAL A 191 8.57 9.33 17.95
N PHE A 192 9.04 10.18 17.06
CA PHE A 192 9.57 9.81 15.76
C PHE A 192 10.72 10.75 15.39
N TRP A 193 11.61 10.29 14.52
CA TRP A 193 12.74 11.08 14.06
C TRP A 193 12.46 11.64 12.67
N VAL A 194 12.77 12.92 12.51
CA VAL A 194 12.68 13.64 11.24
C VAL A 194 14.09 13.93 10.74
N GLU A 195 14.34 13.72 9.45
CA GLU A 195 15.61 14.08 8.84
C GLU A 195 15.75 15.60 8.72
N SER A 196 16.99 16.10 8.85
CA SER A 196 17.25 17.56 8.87
C SER A 196 16.77 18.31 7.62
N ASN A 197 16.75 17.65 6.46
CA ASN A 197 16.23 18.15 5.18
C ASN A 197 14.70 18.32 5.18
N GLU A 198 13.99 17.62 6.06
CA GLU A 198 12.53 17.62 6.13
C GLU A 198 11.99 18.44 7.31
N LEU A 199 12.84 18.97 8.19
CA LEU A 199 12.43 19.74 9.37
C LEU A 199 11.50 20.92 9.04
N LEU A 200 11.69 21.56 7.89
CA LEU A 200 10.85 22.66 7.43
C LEU A 200 9.40 22.26 7.14
N LYS A 201 9.11 20.96 6.97
CA LYS A 201 7.73 20.47 6.83
C LYS A 201 6.98 20.46 8.17
N TYR A 202 7.71 20.46 9.29
CA TYR A 202 7.19 20.16 10.63
C TYR A 202 7.37 21.29 11.65
N THR A 203 7.88 22.45 11.23
CA THR A 203 7.97 23.69 12.04
C THR A 203 6.97 24.71 11.54
#